data_AF-A0A7V1APT3-F1
#
_entry.id   AF-A0A7V1APT3-F1
#
_cell.length_a   1.000
_cell.length_b   1.000
_cell.length_c   1.000
_cell.angle_alpha   90.00
_cell.angle_beta   90.00
_cell.angle_gamma   90.00
#
_symmetry.space_group_name_H-M   'P 1'
#
loop_
_entity.id
_entity.type
_entity.pdbx_description
1 polymer ?
#
loop_
_entity_poly.entity_id
_entity_poly.type
_entity_poly.pdbx_seq_one_letter_code
_entity_poly.pdbx_strand_id
1 'polypeptide(L)'
;MIEKDRAMYARLRFLFIFFGLFMGAFLISVSAQYVIDPHKGNEIYDKWGWLDGNQILIPFSNHGEIAHYPWPHSGEWPKGTGHTYIDGICMIVQAAANDVNGKRIHPLETNYREDNKVSPTGKIWGWTPLPGYANPNQDSPALSDDPNTWPAFWPDRLGTPTDPGWPGFWNGYFGKGVTNAQQETYYRMDDNTDKKYDFYPDSTDTTRGGLGMQVSVRGFQWSNVLAQNTLFWLYDITNIGTTDYDSVMFVEFIDYGIGGTNDGADDIGDYSLELDMAYAWDTNGLGSPGNWGPVGYVGMAFLESPGNSTDGKDNDDDGLVDERRDNDAGQYVYGPVGYYDVTGQIDPAKGIQSRWHWSGDENGNWITYTDVNHNGKWDASEPLNDDVGTDGIGPFDAAYTGPDADGSQGNGRPDQGEPDFGIT
;
A
#
# COMPACT_ATOMS: atom_id res chain seq x y z
N MET A 1 34.90 60.95 39.14
CA MET A 1 34.82 61.76 37.92
C MET A 1 35.18 60.85 36.77
N ILE A 2 34.34 60.46 35.84
CA ILE A 2 32.95 60.81 35.49
C ILE A 2 32.60 59.62 34.56
N GLU A 3 31.58 58.82 34.85
CA GLU A 3 30.20 59.15 34.45
C GLU A 3 30.10 59.50 32.98
N LYS A 4 30.27 58.52 32.11
CA LYS A 4 29.53 58.39 30.85
C LYS A 4 29.65 56.94 30.43
N ASP A 5 28.62 56.41 29.79
CA ASP A 5 28.52 55.04 29.27
C ASP A 5 27.79 53.99 30.13
N ARG A 6 27.09 54.42 31.19
CA ARG A 6 26.01 53.60 31.82
C ARG A 6 24.58 54.14 31.59
N ALA A 7 24.39 55.04 30.63
CA ALA A 7 23.11 55.71 30.37
C ALA A 7 22.48 55.41 28.99
N MET A 8 22.83 54.28 28.34
CA MET A 8 22.17 53.84 27.10
C MET A 8 21.66 52.38 27.16
N TYR A 9 21.33 51.89 28.36
CA TYR A 9 20.66 50.57 28.54
C TYR A 9 19.54 50.62 29.60
N ALA A 10 18.92 51.79 29.79
CA ALA A 10 17.88 52.01 30.80
C ALA A 10 16.60 52.65 30.25
N ARG A 11 16.27 52.43 28.97
CA ARG A 11 14.99 52.83 28.37
C ARG A 11 14.44 51.76 27.45
N LEU A 12 14.16 50.58 28.00
CA LEU A 12 13.22 49.62 27.39
C LEU A 12 12.80 48.53 28.38
N ARG A 13 12.36 48.93 29.59
CA ARG A 13 11.66 48.02 30.51
C ARG A 13 10.52 48.79 31.16
N PHE A 14 9.34 48.19 31.15
CA PHE A 14 8.03 48.67 31.62
C PHE A 14 7.20 49.52 30.66
N LEU A 15 6.47 48.84 29.75
CA LEU A 15 5.01 48.94 29.71
C LEU A 15 4.41 47.72 28.98
N PHE A 16 3.32 47.20 29.55
CA PHE A 16 2.45 46.10 29.09
C PHE A 16 2.83 44.64 29.43
N ILE A 17 2.68 44.37 30.73
CA ILE A 17 2.03 43.15 31.23
C ILE A 17 0.55 43.24 30.84
N PHE A 18 0.11 42.45 29.85
CA PHE A 18 -1.24 41.86 29.72
C PHE A 18 -1.27 40.95 28.48
N PHE A 19 -0.67 39.76 28.58
CA PHE A 19 -1.14 38.53 27.92
C PHE A 19 -0.34 37.35 28.49
N GLY A 20 -0.73 36.93 29.70
CA GLY A 20 -0.41 35.60 30.21
C GLY A 20 -1.60 34.68 29.91
N LEU A 21 -1.30 33.40 29.72
CA LEU A 21 -2.21 32.26 29.52
C LEU A 21 -2.80 32.09 28.11
N PHE A 22 -2.00 31.50 27.21
CA PHE A 22 -2.40 30.39 26.32
C PHE A 22 -1.13 29.86 25.61
N MET A 23 -0.18 29.30 26.37
CA MET A 23 0.84 28.38 25.84
C MET A 23 0.64 27.06 26.58
N GLY A 24 -0.41 26.37 26.17
CA GLY A 24 -0.74 25.02 26.60
C GLY A 24 -1.44 24.36 25.43
N ALA A 25 -0.91 23.20 25.02
CA ALA A 25 -1.38 22.34 23.94
C ALA A 25 -1.28 22.94 22.54
N PHE A 26 -0.23 22.54 21.82
CA PHE A 26 -0.37 21.66 20.65
C PHE A 26 1.04 21.39 20.11
N LEU A 27 1.72 20.39 20.68
CA LEU A 27 2.57 19.55 19.85
C LEU A 27 1.58 18.67 19.10
N ILE A 28 1.12 19.14 17.93
CA ILE A 28 0.57 18.20 16.96
C ILE A 28 1.83 17.54 16.41
N SER A 29 2.10 16.33 16.89
CA SER A 29 2.89 15.39 16.13
C SER A 29 2.16 15.26 14.80
N VAL A 30 2.73 15.78 13.72
CA VAL A 30 2.27 15.44 12.37
C VAL A 30 2.72 14.00 12.16
N SER A 31 1.88 13.08 12.63
CA SER A 31 2.02 11.64 12.36
C SER A 31 1.10 11.36 11.18
N ALA A 32 1.54 11.69 9.98
CA ALA A 32 0.93 11.16 8.78
C ALA A 32 1.64 9.84 8.44
N GLN A 33 0.98 8.72 8.12
CA GLN A 33 -0.33 8.24 8.54
C GLN A 33 -0.31 6.70 8.42
N TYR A 34 0.64 6.02 9.08
CA TYR A 34 0.46 4.58 9.33
C TYR A 34 -0.60 4.42 10.42
N VAL A 35 -1.87 4.43 10.01
CA VAL A 35 -2.99 4.24 10.94
C VAL A 35 -3.13 2.75 11.18
N ILE A 36 -2.60 2.28 12.30
CA ILE A 36 -2.94 0.95 12.81
C ILE A 36 -4.44 0.97 13.12
N ASP A 37 -5.20 0.11 12.45
CA ASP A 37 -6.59 -0.09 12.82
C ASP A 37 -6.64 -0.86 14.15
N PRO A 38 -7.30 -0.34 15.20
CA PRO A 38 -7.35 -0.99 16.51
C PRO A 38 -8.31 -2.17 16.56
N HIS A 39 -9.16 -2.37 15.54
CA HIS A 39 -10.07 -3.50 15.47
C HIS A 39 -9.33 -4.80 15.14
N LYS A 40 -10.07 -5.90 15.15
CA LYS A 40 -9.57 -7.25 14.93
C LYS A 40 -10.31 -7.89 13.79
N GLY A 41 -9.57 -8.60 12.94
CA GLY A 41 -10.13 -9.31 11.81
C GLY A 41 -11.05 -10.44 12.26
N ASN A 42 -12.07 -10.70 11.44
CA ASN A 42 -12.97 -11.81 11.66
C ASN A 42 -13.61 -12.29 10.36
N GLU A 43 -13.77 -13.62 10.24
CA GLU A 43 -14.35 -14.28 9.07
C GLU A 43 -15.82 -13.88 8.79
N ILE A 44 -16.54 -13.30 9.76
CA ILE A 44 -17.89 -12.76 9.49
C ILE A 44 -17.87 -11.58 8.51
N TYR A 45 -16.70 -10.97 8.28
CA TYR A 45 -16.51 -9.88 7.34
C TYR A 45 -16.00 -10.35 5.98
N ASP A 46 -15.84 -11.67 5.77
CA ASP A 46 -15.42 -12.25 4.50
C ASP A 46 -16.42 -11.91 3.39
N LYS A 47 -15.86 -11.45 2.27
CA LYS A 47 -16.59 -11.03 1.08
C LYS A 47 -15.79 -11.40 -0.15
N TRP A 48 -16.49 -11.85 -1.18
CA TRP A 48 -15.91 -12.17 -2.48
C TRP A 48 -16.40 -11.17 -3.53
N GLY A 49 -15.47 -10.66 -4.32
CA GLY A 49 -15.71 -9.74 -5.42
C GLY A 49 -15.10 -10.23 -6.73
N TRP A 50 -15.25 -9.42 -7.77
CA TRP A 50 -14.66 -9.66 -9.07
C TRP A 50 -13.85 -8.44 -9.48
N LEU A 51 -12.65 -8.67 -10.02
CA LEU A 51 -11.95 -7.68 -10.81
C LEU A 51 -12.18 -7.98 -12.29
N ASP A 52 -12.79 -7.02 -12.99
CA ASP A 52 -13.21 -7.07 -14.39
C ASP A 52 -13.02 -5.71 -15.11
N GLY A 53 -12.19 -4.82 -14.60
CA GLY A 53 -11.80 -3.57 -15.25
C GLY A 53 -11.00 -3.73 -16.56
N ASN A 54 -10.35 -4.86 -16.83
CA ASN A 54 -9.57 -5.06 -18.07
C ASN A 54 -9.81 -6.41 -18.79
N GLN A 55 -8.83 -6.94 -19.55
CA GLN A 55 -8.97 -8.23 -20.25
C GLN A 55 -8.89 -9.43 -19.30
N ILE A 56 -8.61 -9.23 -18.01
CA ILE A 56 -8.60 -10.29 -17.00
C ILE A 56 -9.91 -10.20 -16.22
N LEU A 57 -10.62 -11.32 -16.12
CA LEU A 57 -11.70 -11.51 -15.15
C LEU A 57 -11.23 -12.47 -14.07
N ILE A 58 -11.25 -12.02 -12.82
CA ILE A 58 -10.71 -12.81 -11.70
C ILE A 58 -11.50 -12.55 -10.42
N PRO A 59 -11.94 -13.59 -9.68
CA PRO A 59 -12.54 -13.40 -8.38
C PRO A 59 -11.45 -13.11 -7.34
N PHE A 60 -11.80 -12.43 -6.27
CA PHE A 60 -10.90 -12.22 -5.13
C PHE A 60 -11.70 -12.11 -3.83
N SER A 61 -11.04 -12.36 -2.71
CA SER A 61 -11.60 -12.17 -1.37
C SER A 61 -10.87 -11.06 -0.61
N ASN A 62 -11.59 -10.38 0.28
CA ASN A 62 -10.97 -9.46 1.25
C ASN A 62 -10.21 -10.16 2.39
N HIS A 63 -10.09 -11.50 2.35
CA HIS A 63 -9.14 -12.27 3.17
C HIS A 63 -7.79 -12.53 2.49
N GLY A 64 -7.56 -11.99 1.28
CA GLY A 64 -6.26 -12.07 0.60
C GLY A 64 -6.11 -13.18 -0.45
N GLU A 65 -7.18 -13.92 -0.75
CA GLU A 65 -7.17 -14.93 -1.83
C GLU A 65 -7.58 -14.30 -3.17
N ILE A 66 -6.90 -14.70 -4.24
CA ILE A 66 -7.15 -14.22 -5.60
C ILE A 66 -7.29 -15.45 -6.51
N ALA A 67 -8.26 -15.44 -7.41
CA ALA A 67 -8.74 -16.65 -8.09
C ALA A 67 -9.25 -17.72 -7.10
N HIS A 68 -10.05 -18.66 -7.58
CA HIS A 68 -10.61 -19.70 -6.71
C HIS A 68 -11.12 -20.88 -7.54
N TYR A 69 -10.28 -21.88 -7.76
CA TYR A 69 -10.74 -23.17 -8.26
C TYR A 69 -11.65 -23.83 -7.22
N PRO A 70 -12.83 -24.39 -7.58
CA PRO A 70 -13.35 -24.67 -8.92
C PRO A 70 -14.37 -23.67 -9.46
N TRP A 71 -14.35 -22.42 -9.01
CA TRP A 71 -15.25 -21.41 -9.56
C TRP A 71 -14.95 -21.18 -11.04
N PRO A 72 -15.99 -20.90 -11.83
CA PRO A 72 -15.76 -20.47 -13.21
C PRO A 72 -14.94 -19.18 -13.18
N HIS A 73 -14.12 -18.96 -14.21
CA HIS A 73 -13.36 -17.72 -14.37
C HIS A 73 -12.26 -17.48 -13.32
N SER A 74 -11.71 -18.57 -12.76
CA SER A 74 -10.50 -18.53 -11.93
C SER A 74 -9.30 -18.08 -12.79
N GLY A 75 -9.07 -16.76 -12.87
CA GLY A 75 -8.09 -16.14 -13.75
C GLY A 75 -8.41 -16.32 -15.24
N GLU A 76 -9.54 -15.77 -15.70
CA GLU A 76 -9.92 -15.82 -17.10
C GLU A 76 -9.21 -14.75 -17.93
N TRP A 77 -8.64 -15.18 -19.06
CA TRP A 77 -8.06 -14.28 -20.05
C TRP A 77 -8.12 -14.85 -21.48
N PRO A 78 -8.47 -14.05 -22.51
CA PRO A 78 -9.15 -12.77 -22.41
C PRO A 78 -10.56 -12.92 -21.82
N LYS A 79 -11.01 -11.91 -21.09
CA LYS A 79 -12.34 -11.85 -20.49
C LYS A 79 -13.45 -12.05 -21.53
N GLY A 80 -14.41 -12.90 -21.21
CA GLY A 80 -15.52 -13.33 -22.06
C GLY A 80 -15.27 -14.60 -22.89
N THR A 81 -14.09 -15.23 -22.79
CA THR A 81 -13.74 -16.48 -23.49
C THR A 81 -14.05 -17.74 -22.67
N GLY A 82 -14.05 -17.63 -21.33
CA GLY A 82 -14.08 -18.77 -20.41
C GLY A 82 -12.74 -19.53 -20.33
N HIS A 83 -11.67 -19.02 -20.93
CA HIS A 83 -10.34 -19.61 -20.88
C HIS A 83 -9.65 -19.24 -19.56
N THR A 84 -9.49 -20.20 -18.65
CA THR A 84 -8.89 -20.00 -17.33
C THR A 84 -7.41 -20.35 -17.33
N TYR A 85 -6.65 -19.68 -16.47
CA TYR A 85 -5.20 -19.86 -16.36
C TYR A 85 -4.69 -20.02 -14.91
N ILE A 86 -5.52 -19.76 -13.90
CA ILE A 86 -5.06 -19.65 -12.51
C ILE A 86 -6.05 -20.37 -11.59
N ASP A 87 -5.60 -21.38 -10.86
CA ASP A 87 -6.47 -22.08 -9.91
C ASP A 87 -6.54 -21.34 -8.56
N GLY A 88 -5.51 -20.59 -8.18
CA GLY A 88 -5.53 -19.75 -6.98
C GLY A 88 -4.22 -19.01 -6.76
N ILE A 89 -4.29 -17.91 -6.02
CA ILE A 89 -3.15 -17.13 -5.56
C ILE A 89 -3.41 -16.74 -4.11
N CYS A 90 -2.38 -16.77 -3.28
CA CYS A 90 -2.44 -16.20 -1.95
C CYS A 90 -1.10 -15.61 -1.53
N MET A 91 -1.19 -14.59 -0.68
CA MET A 91 -0.04 -14.07 0.03
C MET A 91 0.25 -14.89 1.29
N ILE A 92 1.53 -15.02 1.59
CA ILE A 92 2.05 -15.73 2.76
C ILE A 92 3.04 -14.80 3.48
N VAL A 93 2.83 -14.63 4.79
CA VAL A 93 3.85 -14.08 5.68
C VAL A 93 4.27 -15.16 6.67
N GLN A 94 5.57 -15.46 6.71
CA GLN A 94 6.12 -16.39 7.68
C GLN A 94 7.24 -15.72 8.46
N ALA A 95 7.24 -15.92 9.78
CA ALA A 95 8.33 -15.47 10.62
C ALA A 95 8.74 -16.57 11.60
N ALA A 96 9.89 -16.37 12.23
CA ALA A 96 10.38 -17.28 13.25
C ALA A 96 10.28 -16.62 14.64
N ALA A 97 9.78 -17.37 15.62
CA ALA A 97 9.54 -16.86 16.97
C ALA A 97 9.77 -17.95 18.03
N ASN A 98 9.79 -17.57 19.31
CA ASN A 98 9.80 -18.52 20.42
C ASN A 98 8.43 -18.50 21.10
N ASP A 99 7.85 -19.68 21.30
CA ASP A 99 6.62 -19.82 22.08
C ASP A 99 6.85 -19.52 23.57
N VAL A 100 5.79 -19.54 24.38
CA VAL A 100 5.89 -19.26 25.83
C VAL A 100 6.79 -20.24 26.61
N ASN A 101 7.11 -21.40 26.03
CA ASN A 101 8.00 -22.41 26.62
C ASN A 101 9.44 -22.29 26.09
N GLY A 102 9.74 -21.28 25.26
CA GLY A 102 11.05 -21.06 24.66
C GLY A 102 11.35 -21.98 23.47
N LYS A 103 10.35 -22.67 22.91
CA LYS A 103 10.53 -23.50 21.72
C LYS A 103 10.44 -22.62 20.47
N ARG A 104 11.40 -22.79 19.56
CA ARG A 104 11.38 -22.16 18.23
C ARG A 104 10.19 -22.68 17.41
N ILE A 105 9.40 -21.76 16.89
CA ILE A 105 8.22 -21.98 16.04
C ILE A 105 8.33 -21.13 14.78
N HIS A 106 7.53 -21.47 13.76
CA HIS A 106 7.49 -20.76 12.47
C HIS A 106 6.03 -20.50 12.08
N PRO A 107 5.33 -19.56 12.76
CA PRO A 107 3.98 -19.17 12.36
C PRO A 107 3.99 -18.67 10.91
N LEU A 108 2.96 -19.07 10.18
CA LEU A 108 2.78 -18.78 8.76
C LEU A 108 1.33 -18.35 8.59
N GLU A 109 1.13 -17.15 8.07
CA GLU A 109 -0.17 -16.54 7.89
C GLU A 109 -0.54 -16.52 6.40
N THR A 110 -1.66 -17.15 6.10
CA THR A 110 -2.28 -17.21 4.78
C THR A 110 -3.75 -17.59 4.94
N ASN A 111 -4.57 -17.33 3.94
CA ASN A 111 -5.92 -17.86 3.85
C ASN A 111 -6.18 -18.25 2.38
N TYR A 112 -6.09 -19.54 2.10
CA TYR A 112 -6.16 -20.10 0.76
C TYR A 112 -7.23 -21.19 0.66
N ARG A 113 -7.73 -21.51 -0.54
CA ARG A 113 -8.76 -22.57 -0.71
C ARG A 113 -8.39 -23.95 -0.15
N GLU A 114 -7.10 -24.26 0.01
CA GLU A 114 -6.58 -25.57 0.40
C GLU A 114 -5.58 -25.50 1.56
N ASP A 115 -5.40 -26.62 2.27
CA ASP A 115 -4.37 -26.84 3.29
C ASP A 115 -4.23 -25.78 4.41
N ASN A 116 -5.27 -24.97 4.59
CA ASN A 116 -5.35 -23.98 5.66
C ASN A 116 -5.32 -24.63 7.05
N LYS A 117 -4.79 -23.86 8.01
CA LYS A 117 -4.87 -24.21 9.44
C LYS A 117 -6.32 -24.03 9.89
N VAL A 118 -6.88 -25.02 10.58
CA VAL A 118 -8.28 -24.99 11.04
C VAL A 118 -8.37 -25.12 12.56
N SER A 119 -9.13 -24.23 13.17
CA SER A 119 -9.47 -24.24 14.59
C SER A 119 -10.33 -25.46 14.98
N PRO A 120 -10.41 -25.80 16.29
CA PRO A 120 -11.30 -26.88 16.76
C PRO A 120 -12.78 -26.69 16.43
N THR A 121 -13.21 -25.45 16.14
CA THR A 121 -14.59 -25.12 15.74
C THR A 121 -14.79 -25.08 14.22
N GLY A 122 -13.78 -25.44 13.42
CA GLY A 122 -13.87 -25.48 11.96
C GLY A 122 -13.61 -24.14 11.25
N LYS A 123 -13.22 -23.10 11.98
CA LYS A 123 -12.82 -21.80 11.41
C LYS A 123 -11.37 -21.82 10.96
N ILE A 124 -11.05 -21.15 9.86
CA ILE A 124 -9.67 -20.98 9.37
C ILE A 124 -8.87 -20.12 10.36
N TRP A 125 -7.59 -20.44 10.51
CA TRP A 125 -6.58 -19.69 11.24
C TRP A 125 -5.56 -19.13 10.25
N GLY A 126 -5.62 -17.81 10.06
CA GLY A 126 -4.84 -17.08 9.08
C GLY A 126 -5.40 -15.67 8.90
N TRP A 127 -5.27 -15.12 7.68
CA TRP A 127 -5.81 -13.80 7.35
C TRP A 127 -7.33 -13.74 7.46
N THR A 128 -7.82 -12.71 8.14
CA THR A 128 -9.23 -12.40 8.25
C THR A 128 -9.48 -10.90 8.05
N PRO A 129 -10.54 -10.48 7.34
CA PRO A 129 -10.76 -9.08 7.00
C PRO A 129 -11.06 -8.24 8.24
N LEU A 130 -10.56 -7.01 8.23
CA LEU A 130 -10.93 -6.00 9.20
C LEU A 130 -12.32 -5.42 8.89
N PRO A 131 -13.11 -5.09 9.94
CA PRO A 131 -14.39 -4.44 9.74
C PRO A 131 -14.23 -3.02 9.19
N GLY A 132 -15.24 -2.54 8.45
CA GLY A 132 -15.35 -1.13 8.07
C GLY A 132 -14.69 -0.74 6.74
N TYR A 133 -14.07 -1.69 6.01
CA TYR A 133 -13.48 -1.45 4.68
C TYR A 133 -14.38 -1.88 3.51
N ALA A 134 -15.63 -2.28 3.80
CA ALA A 134 -16.65 -2.59 2.80
C ALA A 134 -18.04 -2.30 3.37
N ASN A 135 -19.02 -2.09 2.49
CA ASN A 135 -20.42 -1.96 2.90
C ASN A 135 -20.88 -3.29 3.52
N PRO A 136 -21.31 -3.31 4.80
CA PRO A 136 -21.75 -4.55 5.44
C PRO A 136 -23.01 -5.14 4.80
N ASN A 137 -23.77 -4.35 4.02
CA ASN A 137 -25.00 -4.77 3.35
C ASN A 137 -24.80 -5.19 1.88
N GLN A 138 -23.56 -5.21 1.38
CA GLN A 138 -23.21 -5.74 0.06
C GLN A 138 -22.40 -7.03 0.19
N ASP A 139 -22.41 -7.86 -0.84
CA ASP A 139 -21.68 -9.14 -0.83
C ASP A 139 -20.20 -8.99 -1.25
N SER A 140 -19.87 -7.93 -2.00
CA SER A 140 -18.53 -7.67 -2.53
C SER A 140 -17.68 -6.83 -1.56
N PRO A 141 -16.34 -7.03 -1.54
CA PRO A 141 -15.40 -6.01 -1.07
C PRO A 141 -15.58 -4.68 -1.81
N ALA A 142 -14.99 -3.61 -1.27
CA ALA A 142 -15.10 -2.29 -1.88
C ALA A 142 -14.38 -2.23 -3.23
N LEU A 143 -15.08 -1.69 -4.23
CA LEU A 143 -14.61 -1.51 -5.60
C LEU A 143 -14.77 -0.04 -6.02
N SER A 144 -13.76 0.54 -6.65
CA SER A 144 -13.73 1.96 -7.03
C SER A 144 -14.84 2.39 -7.99
N ASP A 145 -15.36 1.47 -8.78
CA ASP A 145 -16.41 1.68 -9.79
C ASP A 145 -17.83 1.35 -9.30
N ASP A 146 -17.98 0.82 -8.08
CA ASP A 146 -19.28 0.59 -7.44
C ASP A 146 -19.37 1.25 -6.04
N PRO A 147 -19.88 2.50 -5.96
CA PRO A 147 -20.08 3.20 -4.70
C PRO A 147 -21.00 2.50 -3.70
N ASN A 148 -21.83 1.53 -4.13
CA ASN A 148 -22.66 0.78 -3.19
C ASN A 148 -21.83 -0.14 -2.30
N THR A 149 -20.64 -0.53 -2.74
CA THR A 149 -19.73 -1.41 -1.99
C THR A 149 -18.91 -0.68 -0.93
N TRP A 150 -18.93 0.66 -0.91
CA TRP A 150 -18.11 1.45 0.00
C TRP A 150 -18.68 1.47 1.42
N PRO A 151 -17.82 1.50 2.46
CA PRO A 151 -18.28 1.77 3.81
C PRO A 151 -18.84 3.20 3.92
N ALA A 152 -19.58 3.46 5.01
CA ALA A 152 -20.06 4.82 5.27
C ALA A 152 -18.91 5.82 5.53
N PHE A 153 -17.82 5.32 6.12
CA PHE A 153 -16.58 6.05 6.41
C PHE A 153 -15.41 5.06 6.33
N TRP A 154 -14.27 5.50 5.79
CA TRP A 154 -13.03 4.73 5.74
C TRP A 154 -12.28 4.82 7.08
N PRO A 155 -12.05 3.71 7.80
CA PRO A 155 -11.49 3.75 9.16
C PRO A 155 -10.09 4.38 9.22
N ASP A 156 -9.25 4.11 8.22
CA ASP A 156 -7.89 4.64 8.07
C ASP A 156 -7.83 6.14 7.72
N ARG A 157 -8.97 6.74 7.32
CA ARG A 157 -9.08 8.17 7.01
C ARG A 157 -9.80 8.96 8.10
N LEU A 158 -10.18 8.35 9.23
CA LEU A 158 -10.84 9.04 10.34
C LEU A 158 -9.95 10.12 11.00
N GLY A 159 -8.63 10.03 10.82
CA GLY A 159 -7.68 11.03 11.28
C GLY A 159 -7.60 12.28 10.39
N THR A 160 -8.17 12.26 9.18
CA THR A 160 -8.11 13.39 8.24
C THR A 160 -8.80 14.62 8.85
N PRO A 161 -8.10 15.77 9.01
CA PRO A 161 -8.64 16.91 9.75
C PRO A 161 -9.90 17.56 9.16
N THR A 162 -10.03 17.58 7.83
CA THR A 162 -11.05 18.34 7.09
C THR A 162 -12.27 17.52 6.72
N ASP A 163 -12.09 16.23 6.42
CA ASP A 163 -13.17 15.32 6.05
C ASP A 163 -12.94 13.90 6.60
N PRO A 164 -13.08 13.70 7.92
CA PRO A 164 -12.79 12.42 8.58
C PRO A 164 -13.53 11.25 7.94
N GLY A 165 -12.77 10.27 7.46
CA GLY A 165 -13.28 9.02 6.89
C GLY A 165 -13.76 9.15 5.44
N TRP A 166 -13.52 10.28 4.77
CA TRP A 166 -13.88 10.53 3.36
C TRP A 166 -15.29 9.99 2.98
N PRO A 167 -16.35 10.40 3.70
CA PRO A 167 -17.70 9.87 3.49
C PRO A 167 -18.19 10.08 2.06
N GLY A 168 -18.60 8.99 1.42
CA GLY A 168 -19.16 9.02 0.06
C GLY A 168 -18.13 9.24 -1.04
N PHE A 169 -16.83 9.18 -0.74
CA PHE A 169 -15.75 9.20 -1.72
C PHE A 169 -14.94 7.90 -1.68
N TRP A 170 -14.35 7.52 -2.81
CA TRP A 170 -13.42 6.40 -2.88
C TRP A 170 -12.15 6.68 -2.06
N ASN A 171 -11.64 5.69 -1.33
CA ASN A 171 -10.31 5.75 -0.72
C ASN A 171 -9.27 5.41 -1.77
N GLY A 172 -9.06 6.35 -2.70
CA GLY A 172 -8.13 6.20 -3.81
C GLY A 172 -6.69 6.15 -3.35
N TYR A 173 -5.88 5.35 -4.04
CA TYR A 173 -4.43 5.29 -3.80
C TYR A 173 -3.77 6.68 -3.93
N PHE A 174 -4.17 7.46 -4.94
CA PHE A 174 -3.68 8.81 -5.21
C PHE A 174 -4.51 9.92 -4.55
N GLY A 175 -5.28 9.58 -3.50
CA GLY A 175 -6.04 10.58 -2.75
C GLY A 175 -7.56 10.43 -2.86
N LYS A 176 -8.24 11.36 -2.20
CA LYS A 176 -9.67 11.30 -1.93
C LYS A 176 -10.51 11.34 -3.22
N GLY A 177 -11.28 10.28 -3.47
CA GLY A 177 -12.15 10.21 -4.62
C GLY A 177 -11.43 10.05 -5.97
N VAL A 178 -10.11 9.85 -5.97
CA VAL A 178 -9.32 9.65 -7.18
C VAL A 178 -9.41 8.20 -7.63
N THR A 179 -9.87 7.96 -8.84
CA THR A 179 -9.94 6.63 -9.47
C THR A 179 -9.04 6.59 -10.70
N ASN A 180 -7.77 6.21 -10.53
CA ASN A 180 -6.78 6.19 -11.62
C ASN A 180 -6.82 4.88 -12.44
N ALA A 181 -7.13 3.75 -11.78
CA ALA A 181 -7.35 2.47 -12.45
C ALA A 181 -8.77 2.40 -13.03
N GLN A 182 -8.96 1.55 -14.05
CA GLN A 182 -10.31 1.26 -14.55
C GLN A 182 -11.15 0.59 -13.46
N GLN A 183 -10.49 -0.19 -12.60
CA GLN A 183 -11.06 -0.73 -11.38
C GLN A 183 -9.94 -0.92 -10.34
N GLU A 184 -10.26 -0.58 -9.10
CA GLU A 184 -9.41 -0.74 -7.92
C GLU A 184 -10.23 -1.36 -6.79
N THR A 185 -9.61 -2.25 -6.01
CA THR A 185 -10.16 -2.69 -4.71
C THR A 185 -9.24 -2.26 -3.58
N TYR A 186 -9.81 -2.00 -2.40
CA TYR A 186 -9.08 -1.70 -1.19
C TYR A 186 -9.75 -2.39 0.01
N TYR A 187 -8.96 -3.08 0.80
CA TYR A 187 -9.38 -3.66 2.06
C TYR A 187 -8.20 -3.82 3.01
N ARG A 188 -8.50 -4.15 4.27
CA ARG A 188 -7.48 -4.54 5.24
C ARG A 188 -7.82 -5.87 5.88
N MET A 189 -6.80 -6.57 6.34
CA MET A 189 -6.93 -7.84 7.04
C MET A 189 -5.86 -7.98 8.13
N ASP A 190 -6.09 -8.89 9.08
CA ASP A 190 -5.13 -9.25 10.11
C ASP A 190 -5.15 -10.76 10.40
N ASP A 191 -4.19 -11.23 11.19
CA ASP A 191 -4.02 -12.62 11.60
C ASP A 191 -4.54 -12.90 13.02
N ASN A 192 -5.35 -12.00 13.59
CA ASN A 192 -5.68 -12.00 15.01
C ASN A 192 -6.33 -13.31 15.49
N THR A 193 -7.06 -13.99 14.59
CA THR A 193 -7.81 -15.21 14.89
C THR A 193 -6.93 -16.45 15.02
N ASP A 194 -5.68 -16.43 14.55
CA ASP A 194 -4.80 -17.59 14.57
C ASP A 194 -4.30 -17.91 15.99
N LYS A 195 -4.62 -19.13 16.47
CA LYS A 195 -4.20 -19.65 17.78
C LYS A 195 -3.44 -20.98 17.68
N LYS A 196 -2.75 -21.22 16.56
CA LYS A 196 -2.04 -22.47 16.30
C LYS A 196 -0.95 -22.77 17.32
N TYR A 197 -0.22 -21.74 17.73
CA TYR A 197 0.88 -21.82 18.68
C TYR A 197 0.48 -21.16 20.01
N ASP A 198 1.07 -21.63 21.11
CA ASP A 198 0.99 -20.94 22.40
C ASP A 198 1.99 -19.77 22.40
N PHE A 199 1.69 -18.79 21.57
CA PHE A 199 2.50 -17.62 21.26
C PHE A 199 1.58 -16.39 21.21
N TYR A 200 2.04 -15.30 21.82
CA TYR A 200 1.29 -14.06 21.96
C TYR A 200 2.14 -12.94 21.35
N PRO A 201 1.91 -12.55 20.08
CA PRO A 201 2.78 -11.61 19.37
C PRO A 201 2.76 -10.20 19.98
N ASP A 202 1.72 -9.90 20.77
CA ASP A 202 1.56 -8.63 21.46
C ASP A 202 1.46 -8.83 22.98
N SER A 203 2.48 -8.41 23.70
CA SER A 203 2.53 -8.36 25.16
C SER A 203 1.53 -7.37 25.79
N THR A 204 1.02 -6.41 25.03
CA THR A 204 0.01 -5.44 25.48
C THR A 204 -1.43 -5.90 25.22
N ASP A 205 -1.62 -6.85 24.30
CA ASP A 205 -2.89 -7.52 24.02
C ASP A 205 -2.68 -9.02 23.76
N THR A 206 -2.73 -9.81 24.83
CA THR A 206 -2.58 -11.27 24.76
C THR A 206 -3.77 -11.98 24.10
N THR A 207 -4.80 -11.25 23.64
CA THR A 207 -5.87 -11.83 22.84
C THR A 207 -5.54 -11.83 21.35
N ARG A 208 -4.47 -11.15 20.92
CA ARG A 208 -3.96 -11.19 19.55
C ARG A 208 -3.31 -12.54 19.22
N GLY A 209 -3.46 -12.97 17.98
CA GLY A 209 -3.02 -14.27 17.46
C GLY A 209 -2.02 -14.10 16.33
N GLY A 210 -1.63 -15.22 15.72
CA GLY A 210 -0.74 -15.24 14.57
C GLY A 210 0.62 -14.61 14.85
N LEU A 211 1.08 -13.79 13.91
CA LEU A 211 2.25 -12.93 13.98
C LEU A 211 1.92 -11.50 14.45
N GLY A 212 0.66 -11.17 14.71
CA GLY A 212 0.27 -9.81 15.07
C GLY A 212 0.52 -8.83 13.93
N MET A 213 0.22 -9.26 12.71
CA MET A 213 0.39 -8.49 11.49
C MET A 213 -0.95 -7.91 11.02
N GLN A 214 -0.92 -6.69 10.51
CA GLN A 214 -2.01 -6.06 9.77
C GLN A 214 -1.54 -5.80 8.34
N VAL A 215 -2.41 -6.04 7.37
CA VAL A 215 -2.13 -5.85 5.95
C VAL A 215 -3.16 -4.89 5.34
N SER A 216 -2.68 -3.86 4.66
CA SER A 216 -3.47 -3.08 3.69
C SER A 216 -3.27 -3.69 2.31
N VAL A 217 -4.36 -3.96 1.59
CA VAL A 217 -4.31 -4.61 0.29
C VAL A 217 -5.02 -3.77 -0.76
N ARG A 218 -4.36 -3.55 -1.90
CA ARG A 218 -4.97 -2.98 -3.10
C ARG A 218 -4.76 -3.87 -4.31
N GLY A 219 -5.78 -3.93 -5.16
CA GLY A 219 -5.71 -4.58 -6.46
C GLY A 219 -6.12 -3.61 -7.56
N PHE A 220 -5.40 -3.55 -8.67
CA PHE A 220 -5.62 -2.58 -9.76
C PHE A 220 -5.70 -3.24 -11.13
N GLN A 221 -6.64 -2.77 -11.95
CA GLN A 221 -6.72 -3.09 -13.38
C GLN A 221 -6.84 -1.82 -14.22
N TRP A 222 -5.96 -1.66 -15.20
CA TRP A 222 -6.04 -0.62 -16.23
C TRP A 222 -6.50 -1.22 -17.56
N SER A 223 -7.37 -0.50 -18.27
CA SER A 223 -7.86 -0.86 -19.62
C SER A 223 -6.98 -0.31 -20.75
N ASN A 224 -5.90 0.40 -20.43
CA ASN A 224 -4.93 0.90 -21.40
C ASN A 224 -4.27 -0.28 -22.14
N VAL A 225 -4.07 -0.16 -23.46
CA VAL A 225 -3.48 -1.22 -24.29
C VAL A 225 -2.13 -1.77 -23.80
N LEU A 226 -1.37 -0.96 -23.05
CA LEU A 226 -0.09 -1.36 -22.46
C LEU A 226 -0.23 -2.18 -21.16
N ALA A 227 -1.37 -2.12 -20.48
CA ALA A 227 -1.60 -2.74 -19.17
C ALA A 227 -2.86 -3.63 -19.11
N GLN A 228 -3.65 -3.70 -20.18
CA GLN A 228 -4.95 -4.39 -20.20
C GLN A 228 -4.87 -5.91 -20.00
N ASN A 229 -3.67 -6.50 -20.02
CA ASN A 229 -3.41 -7.92 -19.78
C ASN A 229 -2.61 -8.13 -18.49
N THR A 230 -2.64 -7.17 -17.56
CA THR A 230 -1.89 -7.21 -16.30
C THR A 230 -2.80 -6.87 -15.13
N LEU A 231 -2.55 -7.50 -14.00
CA LEU A 231 -3.19 -7.25 -12.72
C LEU A 231 -2.07 -6.86 -11.74
N PHE A 232 -2.30 -5.81 -10.96
CA PHE A 232 -1.32 -5.33 -9.97
C PHE A 232 -1.91 -5.50 -8.59
N TRP A 233 -1.11 -6.02 -7.66
CA TRP A 233 -1.45 -6.11 -6.24
C TRP A 233 -0.37 -5.39 -5.43
N LEU A 234 -0.83 -4.61 -4.45
CA LEU A 234 0.02 -3.87 -3.52
C LEU A 234 -0.35 -4.30 -2.09
N TYR A 235 0.67 -4.56 -1.28
CA TYR A 235 0.53 -5.05 0.08
C TYR A 235 1.39 -4.23 1.05
N ASP A 236 0.74 -3.55 1.99
CA ASP A 236 1.45 -2.86 3.07
C ASP A 236 1.31 -3.70 4.33
N ILE A 237 2.38 -4.41 4.70
CA ILE A 237 2.40 -5.37 5.80
C ILE A 237 3.05 -4.71 7.01
N THR A 238 2.42 -4.78 8.17
CA THR A 238 2.98 -4.18 9.39
C THR A 238 2.81 -5.04 10.61
N ASN A 239 3.90 -5.14 11.36
CA ASN A 239 3.90 -5.67 12.70
C ASN A 239 3.24 -4.67 13.65
N ILE A 240 2.03 -5.00 14.09
CA ILE A 240 1.27 -4.21 15.07
C ILE A 240 1.41 -4.79 16.49
N GLY A 241 2.18 -5.87 16.63
CA GLY A 241 2.53 -6.47 17.90
C GLY A 241 3.72 -5.79 18.59
N THR A 242 4.20 -6.43 19.65
CA THR A 242 5.40 -6.00 20.39
C THR A 242 6.55 -7.01 20.31
N THR A 243 6.38 -8.04 19.46
CA THR A 243 7.42 -9.03 19.19
C THR A 243 8.24 -8.58 17.99
N ASP A 244 9.56 -8.46 18.18
CA ASP A 244 10.48 -8.30 17.06
C ASP A 244 10.81 -9.67 16.46
N TYR A 245 10.71 -9.76 15.14
CA TYR A 245 11.02 -10.97 14.37
C TYR A 245 12.45 -10.88 13.82
N ASP A 246 13.22 -11.94 13.99
CA ASP A 246 14.61 -12.00 13.52
C ASP A 246 14.73 -12.35 12.02
N SER A 247 13.70 -12.98 11.47
CA SER A 247 13.56 -13.27 10.05
C SER A 247 12.08 -13.29 9.68
N VAL A 248 11.73 -12.57 8.62
CA VAL A 248 10.39 -12.55 8.02
C VAL A 248 10.53 -12.85 6.54
N MET A 249 9.62 -13.65 6.01
CA MET A 249 9.49 -13.93 4.59
C MET A 249 8.10 -13.52 4.13
N PHE A 250 8.06 -12.77 3.03
CA PHE A 250 6.88 -12.57 2.22
C PHE A 250 6.97 -13.49 1.00
N VAL A 251 5.87 -14.16 0.66
CA VAL A 251 5.78 -15.03 -0.51
C VAL A 251 4.41 -14.84 -1.14
N GLU A 252 4.37 -14.59 -2.44
CA GLU A 252 3.16 -14.79 -3.23
C GLU A 252 3.19 -16.20 -3.81
N PHE A 253 2.19 -17.01 -3.47
CA PHE A 253 2.03 -18.36 -3.96
C PHE A 253 0.98 -18.37 -5.07
N ILE A 254 1.31 -18.96 -6.21
CA ILE A 254 0.39 -19.13 -7.33
C ILE A 254 0.27 -20.61 -7.70
N ASP A 255 -0.97 -21.05 -7.85
CA ASP A 255 -1.33 -22.33 -8.41
C ASP A 255 -1.86 -22.11 -9.83
N TYR A 256 -1.08 -22.57 -10.80
CA TYR A 256 -1.36 -22.40 -12.21
C TYR A 256 -2.36 -23.45 -12.68
N GLY A 257 -3.30 -23.03 -13.53
CA GLY A 257 -4.22 -23.90 -14.25
C GLY A 257 -4.25 -23.51 -15.72
N ILE A 258 -3.08 -23.52 -16.37
CA ILE A 258 -2.89 -23.02 -17.74
C ILE A 258 -3.67 -23.93 -18.69
N GLY A 259 -4.34 -23.34 -19.69
CA GLY A 259 -5.21 -24.11 -20.59
C GLY A 259 -6.49 -24.62 -19.91
N GLY A 260 -6.67 -24.41 -18.60
CA GLY A 260 -7.87 -24.71 -17.84
C GLY A 260 -7.77 -25.97 -16.99
N THR A 261 -8.66 -26.06 -15.99
CA THR A 261 -8.66 -27.05 -14.89
C THR A 261 -8.35 -28.50 -15.27
N ASN A 262 -8.79 -28.97 -16.44
CA ASN A 262 -8.65 -30.38 -16.83
C ASN A 262 -7.45 -30.63 -17.76
N ASP A 263 -6.57 -29.64 -17.88
CA ASP A 263 -5.43 -29.65 -18.80
C ASP A 263 -4.09 -29.44 -18.10
N GLY A 264 -4.05 -29.17 -16.79
CA GLY A 264 -2.79 -28.87 -16.09
C GLY A 264 -1.78 -30.03 -15.98
N ALA A 265 -2.01 -31.18 -16.63
CA ALA A 265 -1.10 -32.32 -16.59
C ALA A 265 0.19 -32.11 -17.41
N ASP A 266 0.17 -31.16 -18.33
CA ASP A 266 1.31 -30.77 -19.16
C ASP A 266 1.67 -29.28 -19.05
N ASP A 267 1.22 -28.65 -17.98
CA ASP A 267 1.72 -27.35 -17.52
C ASP A 267 3.16 -27.50 -17.02
N ILE A 268 4.03 -26.61 -17.49
CA ILE A 268 5.39 -26.46 -16.98
C ILE A 268 5.65 -24.99 -16.67
N GLY A 269 6.65 -24.73 -15.84
CA GLY A 269 7.06 -23.38 -15.46
C GLY A 269 8.56 -23.22 -15.39
N ASP A 270 8.97 -21.96 -15.42
CA ASP A 270 10.36 -21.52 -15.28
C ASP A 270 10.37 -20.12 -14.62
N TYR A 271 11.55 -19.57 -14.37
CA TYR A 271 11.69 -18.24 -13.79
C TYR A 271 12.85 -17.44 -14.39
N SER A 272 12.73 -16.11 -14.33
CA SER A 272 13.77 -15.17 -14.72
C SER A 272 14.15 -14.31 -13.53
N LEU A 273 15.43 -14.38 -13.14
CA LEU A 273 16.03 -13.48 -12.15
C LEU A 273 16.31 -12.09 -12.72
N GLU A 274 16.25 -11.90 -14.05
CA GLU A 274 16.42 -10.59 -14.68
C GLU A 274 15.11 -9.80 -14.73
N LEU A 275 13.97 -10.51 -14.72
CA LEU A 275 12.63 -9.91 -14.78
C LEU A 275 11.88 -10.04 -13.44
N ASP A 276 12.54 -10.60 -12.42
CA ASP A 276 11.96 -10.97 -11.14
C ASP A 276 10.61 -11.69 -11.28
N MET A 277 10.55 -12.64 -12.21
CA MET A 277 9.30 -13.24 -12.68
C MET A 277 9.35 -14.76 -12.68
N ALA A 278 8.35 -15.40 -12.08
CA ALA A 278 8.02 -16.80 -12.31
C ALA A 278 6.90 -16.90 -13.34
N TYR A 279 6.96 -17.87 -14.26
CA TYR A 279 5.93 -18.02 -15.30
C TYR A 279 5.66 -19.48 -15.65
N ALA A 280 4.45 -19.74 -16.14
CA ALA A 280 4.00 -21.06 -16.56
C ALA A 280 3.29 -21.03 -17.93
N TRP A 281 3.33 -22.17 -18.61
CA TRP A 281 2.69 -22.38 -19.91
C TRP A 281 2.29 -23.84 -20.13
N ASP A 282 1.32 -24.03 -21.02
CA ASP A 282 0.91 -25.34 -21.53
C ASP A 282 1.86 -25.76 -22.68
N THR A 283 2.42 -26.97 -22.59
CA THR A 283 3.40 -27.47 -23.58
C THR A 283 2.79 -27.84 -24.93
N ASN A 284 1.51 -28.20 -24.99
CA ASN A 284 0.87 -28.65 -26.22
C ASN A 284 0.16 -27.50 -26.98
N GLY A 285 -0.17 -26.42 -26.27
CA GLY A 285 -0.77 -25.19 -26.76
C GLY A 285 -2.29 -25.23 -26.95
N LEU A 286 -3.00 -26.19 -26.33
CA LEU A 286 -4.42 -26.48 -26.51
C LEU A 286 -5.16 -26.66 -25.18
N GLY A 287 -5.91 -25.64 -24.78
CA GLY A 287 -6.68 -25.66 -23.54
C GLY A 287 -8.01 -26.41 -23.61
N SER A 288 -8.56 -26.69 -22.43
CA SER A 288 -9.85 -27.32 -22.18
C SER A 288 -10.89 -26.30 -21.69
N PRO A 289 -12.18 -26.47 -22.02
CA PRO A 289 -12.74 -27.47 -22.92
C PRO A 289 -12.63 -27.09 -24.39
N GLY A 290 -12.53 -28.09 -25.27
CA GLY A 290 -12.68 -27.88 -26.72
C GLY A 290 -11.40 -27.63 -27.50
N ASN A 291 -10.23 -27.88 -26.89
CA ASN A 291 -8.91 -27.76 -27.52
C ASN A 291 -8.70 -26.35 -28.11
N TRP A 292 -9.04 -25.32 -27.35
CA TRP A 292 -8.88 -23.94 -27.78
C TRP A 292 -7.40 -23.56 -27.75
N GLY A 293 -6.97 -22.71 -28.68
CA GLY A 293 -5.58 -22.29 -28.76
C GLY A 293 -5.37 -21.10 -29.70
N PRO A 294 -4.18 -20.49 -29.68
CA PRO A 294 -3.05 -20.86 -28.82
C PRO A 294 -3.28 -20.50 -27.35
N VAL A 295 -2.85 -21.37 -26.44
CA VAL A 295 -2.81 -21.09 -25.00
C VAL A 295 -1.70 -20.08 -24.70
N GLY A 296 -2.01 -19.09 -23.86
CA GLY A 296 -1.07 -18.06 -23.41
C GLY A 296 -0.12 -18.52 -22.31
N TYR A 297 0.62 -17.55 -21.78
CA TYR A 297 1.50 -17.71 -20.62
C TYR A 297 0.92 -16.89 -19.47
N VAL A 298 1.12 -17.34 -18.24
CA VAL A 298 0.93 -16.48 -17.05
C VAL A 298 2.27 -16.29 -16.38
N GLY A 299 2.59 -15.05 -16.06
CA GLY A 299 3.74 -14.68 -15.27
C GLY A 299 3.31 -13.90 -14.05
N MET A 300 4.01 -14.11 -12.94
CA MET A 300 3.92 -13.32 -11.72
C MET A 300 5.29 -12.70 -11.49
N ALA A 301 5.34 -11.37 -11.54
CA ALA A 301 6.56 -10.59 -11.32
C ALA A 301 6.47 -9.86 -9.98
N PHE A 302 7.59 -9.85 -9.27
CA PHE A 302 7.77 -9.06 -8.07
C PHE A 302 8.39 -7.73 -8.46
N LEU A 303 7.61 -6.65 -8.41
CA LEU A 303 8.03 -5.36 -8.97
C LEU A 303 8.89 -4.56 -8.00
N GLU A 304 8.57 -4.61 -6.70
CA GLU A 304 9.24 -3.80 -5.70
C GLU A 304 9.02 -4.39 -4.30
N SER A 305 10.06 -4.30 -3.47
CA SER A 305 9.96 -4.40 -2.01
C SER A 305 10.90 -3.42 -1.36
N PRO A 306 10.65 -3.01 -0.11
CA PRO A 306 11.69 -2.39 0.70
C PRO A 306 12.90 -3.32 0.80
N GLY A 307 14.11 -2.79 0.55
CA GLY A 307 15.34 -3.51 0.87
C GLY A 307 15.58 -3.64 2.38
N ASN A 308 16.67 -4.31 2.75
CA ASN A 308 17.08 -4.43 4.14
C ASN A 308 17.78 -3.15 4.61
N SER A 309 17.00 -2.26 5.23
CA SER A 309 17.45 -0.98 5.80
C SER A 309 18.58 -1.02 6.81
N THR A 310 19.01 -2.20 7.27
CA THR A 310 20.03 -2.35 8.32
C THR A 310 21.33 -2.99 7.87
N ASP A 311 21.41 -3.50 6.63
CA ASP A 311 22.59 -4.24 6.17
C ASP A 311 23.59 -3.38 5.37
N GLY A 312 23.19 -2.16 5.01
CA GLY A 312 24.00 -1.19 4.30
C GLY A 312 24.39 -1.65 2.89
N LYS A 313 23.50 -2.40 2.22
CA LYS A 313 23.61 -2.75 0.81
C LYS A 313 22.39 -2.26 0.05
N ASP A 314 22.65 -1.87 -1.19
CA ASP A 314 21.64 -1.72 -2.24
C ASP A 314 21.01 -3.10 -2.51
N ASN A 315 19.72 -3.28 -2.22
CA ASN A 315 19.00 -4.55 -2.31
C ASN A 315 17.98 -4.59 -3.45
N ASP A 316 17.56 -3.44 -3.95
CA ASP A 316 16.64 -3.30 -5.08
C ASP A 316 17.34 -2.79 -6.36
N ASP A 317 18.68 -2.67 -6.33
CA ASP A 317 19.55 -2.27 -7.44
C ASP A 317 19.17 -0.88 -8.01
N ASP A 318 18.60 0.00 -7.18
CA ASP A 318 18.22 1.36 -7.55
C ASP A 318 19.41 2.36 -7.51
N GLY A 319 20.56 1.92 -7.00
CA GLY A 319 21.80 2.70 -6.88
C GLY A 319 21.94 3.48 -5.57
N LEU A 320 21.01 3.33 -4.64
CA LEU A 320 21.01 3.85 -3.28
C LEU A 320 21.33 2.71 -2.30
N VAL A 321 21.87 3.08 -1.14
CA VAL A 321 22.24 2.11 -0.07
C VAL A 321 21.31 2.25 1.14
N ASP A 322 20.52 3.32 1.14
CA ASP A 322 19.55 3.60 2.19
C ASP A 322 18.21 3.01 1.78
N GLU A 323 17.87 1.85 2.33
CA GLU A 323 16.65 1.11 2.00
C GLU A 323 15.47 1.48 2.92
N ARG A 324 15.58 2.61 3.63
CA ARG A 324 14.56 3.05 4.59
C ARG A 324 13.40 3.70 3.84
N ARG A 325 12.20 3.17 4.03
CA ARG A 325 10.95 3.69 3.45
C ARG A 325 10.13 4.53 4.43
N ASP A 326 10.74 4.98 5.54
CA ASP A 326 10.06 5.71 6.63
C ASP A 326 10.39 7.21 6.67
N ASN A 327 10.95 7.75 5.59
CA ASN A 327 11.45 9.11 5.57
C ASN A 327 10.31 10.15 5.51
N ASP A 328 10.39 11.15 6.39
CA ASP A 328 9.69 12.42 6.17
C ASP A 328 10.40 13.23 5.09
N ALA A 329 9.84 14.37 4.66
CA ALA A 329 10.46 15.20 3.62
C ALA A 329 11.92 15.57 3.94
N GLY A 330 12.26 15.65 5.24
CA GLY A 330 13.59 16.00 5.70
C GLY A 330 14.06 17.38 5.23
N GLN A 331 15.26 17.44 4.65
CA GLN A 331 15.91 18.68 4.23
C GLN A 331 16.03 18.76 2.71
N TYR A 332 15.92 19.97 2.16
CA TYR A 332 16.22 20.21 0.75
C TYR A 332 17.74 20.22 0.52
N VAL A 333 18.24 19.21 -0.19
CA VAL A 333 19.68 18.92 -0.31
C VAL A 333 20.09 18.69 -1.76
N TYR A 334 21.37 18.89 -2.06
CA TYR A 334 21.96 18.43 -3.31
C TYR A 334 22.69 17.11 -3.06
N GLY A 335 22.24 16.02 -3.68
CA GLY A 335 22.75 14.68 -3.42
C GLY A 335 22.36 13.66 -4.48
N PRO A 336 22.76 12.38 -4.32
CA PRO A 336 22.38 11.30 -5.21
C PRO A 336 20.88 11.01 -5.13
N VAL A 337 20.30 10.59 -6.26
CA VAL A 337 18.91 10.10 -6.35
C VAL A 337 18.89 8.78 -7.13
N GLY A 338 19.81 7.87 -6.79
CA GLY A 338 19.94 6.56 -7.45
C GLY A 338 20.12 6.65 -8.97
N TYR A 339 19.61 5.66 -9.68
CA TYR A 339 19.51 5.59 -11.14
C TYR A 339 18.27 6.33 -11.68
N TYR A 340 17.54 7.05 -10.84
CA TYR A 340 16.31 7.73 -11.21
C TYR A 340 16.56 8.97 -12.09
N ASP A 341 15.83 9.06 -13.20
CA ASP A 341 15.82 10.23 -14.06
C ASP A 341 14.90 11.36 -13.50
N VAL A 342 14.66 12.42 -14.28
CA VAL A 342 13.79 13.55 -13.83
C VAL A 342 12.32 13.18 -13.65
N THR A 343 11.92 12.00 -14.07
CA THR A 343 10.55 11.49 -14.01
C THR A 343 10.38 10.34 -13.02
N GLY A 344 11.43 10.00 -12.25
CA GLY A 344 11.42 8.86 -11.35
C GLY A 344 11.58 7.50 -12.06
N GLN A 345 12.02 7.47 -13.33
CA GLN A 345 12.30 6.21 -14.01
C GLN A 345 13.74 5.76 -13.79
N ILE A 346 13.93 4.49 -13.46
CA ILE A 346 15.25 3.86 -13.30
C ILE A 346 15.93 3.69 -14.66
N ASP A 347 17.15 4.24 -14.81
CA ASP A 347 18.00 4.06 -15.99
C ASP A 347 19.47 3.83 -15.57
N PRO A 348 19.86 2.57 -15.26
CA PRO A 348 21.21 2.24 -14.79
C PRO A 348 22.30 2.58 -15.82
N ALA A 349 21.95 2.67 -17.12
CA ALA A 349 22.89 3.02 -18.18
C ALA A 349 23.38 4.47 -18.09
N LYS A 350 22.62 5.37 -17.44
CA LYS A 350 23.03 6.75 -17.16
C LYS A 350 23.90 6.87 -15.91
N GLY A 351 24.02 5.81 -15.10
CA GLY A 351 24.70 5.81 -13.81
C GLY A 351 23.95 6.61 -12.74
N ILE A 352 24.53 6.72 -11.54
CA ILE A 352 23.92 7.46 -10.43
C ILE A 352 23.74 8.93 -10.80
N GLN A 353 22.52 9.44 -10.65
CA GLN A 353 22.15 10.83 -10.89
C GLN A 353 22.27 11.65 -9.58
N SER A 354 22.43 12.98 -9.70
CA SER A 354 22.44 13.87 -8.53
C SER A 354 21.79 15.21 -8.85
N ARG A 355 20.94 15.68 -7.93
CA ARG A 355 20.17 16.92 -8.09
C ARG A 355 19.74 17.47 -6.74
N TRP A 356 19.15 18.66 -6.77
CA TRP A 356 18.42 19.18 -5.63
C TRP A 356 17.12 18.40 -5.46
N HIS A 357 16.90 17.84 -4.27
CA HIS A 357 15.71 17.07 -3.90
C HIS A 357 15.47 17.19 -2.39
N TRP A 358 14.29 16.79 -1.93
CA TRP A 358 14.03 16.62 -0.50
C TRP A 358 14.64 15.31 -0.04
N SER A 359 15.30 15.26 1.11
CA SER A 359 16.05 14.06 1.52
C SER A 359 15.19 12.82 1.76
N GLY A 360 13.86 12.96 1.89
CA GLY A 360 12.93 11.83 1.90
C GLY A 360 12.27 11.52 0.54
N ASP A 361 12.54 12.34 -0.48
CA ASP A 361 12.17 12.12 -1.89
C ASP A 361 13.41 11.56 -2.60
N GLU A 362 13.74 10.31 -2.29
CA GLU A 362 15.02 9.69 -2.63
C GLU A 362 15.19 9.46 -4.14
N ASN A 363 14.09 9.23 -4.87
CA ASN A 363 14.09 9.18 -6.34
C ASN A 363 14.06 10.59 -6.98
N GLY A 364 13.77 11.63 -6.18
CA GLY A 364 13.80 13.03 -6.59
C GLY A 364 12.76 13.38 -7.64
N ASN A 365 11.61 12.69 -7.64
CA ASN A 365 10.57 12.85 -8.66
C ASN A 365 9.40 13.73 -8.21
N TRP A 366 9.28 14.09 -6.93
CA TRP A 366 8.27 15.04 -6.46
C TRP A 366 8.50 16.46 -6.99
N ILE A 367 7.46 17.07 -7.53
CA ILE A 367 7.48 18.38 -8.19
C ILE A 367 6.59 19.37 -7.44
N THR A 368 7.23 20.38 -6.84
CA THR A 368 6.52 21.52 -6.23
C THR A 368 5.70 22.36 -7.22
N TYR A 369 4.81 23.21 -6.70
CA TYR A 369 4.07 24.19 -7.50
C TYR A 369 4.97 25.11 -8.34
N THR A 370 4.43 25.61 -9.44
CA THR A 370 5.14 26.53 -10.33
C THR A 370 4.82 27.99 -9.99
N ASP A 371 5.74 28.71 -9.36
CA ASP A 371 5.62 30.16 -9.11
C ASP A 371 5.88 30.97 -10.40
N VAL A 372 4.83 31.22 -11.19
CA VAL A 372 4.93 31.93 -12.47
C VAL A 372 5.18 33.42 -12.26
N ASN A 373 4.63 33.98 -11.18
CA ASN A 373 4.71 35.43 -10.91
C ASN A 373 5.84 35.84 -9.96
N HIS A 374 6.62 34.87 -9.48
CA HIS A 374 7.82 35.01 -8.67
C HIS A 374 7.54 35.66 -7.30
N ASN A 375 6.41 35.35 -6.67
CA ASN A 375 6.03 35.91 -5.36
C ASN A 375 6.33 34.97 -4.17
N GLY A 376 6.88 33.79 -4.43
CA GLY A 376 7.28 32.80 -3.44
C GLY A 376 6.13 32.06 -2.75
N LYS A 377 4.95 32.01 -3.38
CA LYS A 377 3.79 31.23 -2.91
C LYS A 377 2.99 30.72 -4.10
N TRP A 378 2.25 29.64 -3.92
CA TRP A 378 1.29 29.19 -4.92
C TRP A 378 0.12 30.18 -5.04
N ASP A 379 -0.27 30.50 -6.27
CA ASP A 379 -1.53 31.17 -6.59
C ASP A 379 -2.46 30.26 -7.40
N ALA A 380 -3.78 30.41 -7.22
CA ALA A 380 -4.79 29.54 -7.86
C ALA A 380 -4.77 29.51 -9.41
N SER A 381 -4.05 30.41 -10.06
CA SER A 381 -3.82 30.41 -11.52
C SER A 381 -2.57 29.63 -11.95
N GLU A 382 -1.81 29.11 -11.00
CA GLU A 382 -0.52 28.46 -11.21
C GLU A 382 -0.64 26.93 -11.05
N PRO A 383 0.15 26.16 -11.82
CA PRO A 383 0.24 24.71 -11.64
C PRO A 383 0.65 24.34 -10.22
N LEU A 384 -0.15 23.50 -9.58
CA LEU A 384 0.12 22.95 -8.24
C LEU A 384 1.10 21.77 -8.29
N ASN A 385 1.12 21.04 -9.42
CA ASN A 385 1.91 19.82 -9.61
C ASN A 385 1.60 18.80 -8.50
N ASP A 386 2.61 18.28 -7.80
CA ASP A 386 2.45 17.24 -6.77
C ASP A 386 2.14 17.82 -5.38
N ASP A 387 2.25 19.15 -5.21
CA ASP A 387 2.06 19.89 -3.96
C ASP A 387 0.56 20.08 -3.61
N VAL A 388 -0.22 19.00 -3.74
CA VAL A 388 -1.68 18.99 -3.64
C VAL A 388 -2.19 18.89 -2.20
N GLY A 389 -1.31 18.60 -1.23
CA GLY A 389 -1.65 18.42 0.17
C GLY A 389 -1.97 16.97 0.56
N THR A 390 -2.22 16.78 1.86
CA THR A 390 -2.42 15.48 2.52
C THR A 390 -3.66 14.71 2.09
N ASP A 391 -4.65 15.37 1.49
CA ASP A 391 -5.82 14.70 0.92
C ASP A 391 -5.59 14.18 -0.52
N GLY A 392 -4.43 14.51 -1.09
CA GLY A 392 -3.95 14.04 -2.39
C GLY A 392 -4.65 14.66 -3.59
N ILE A 393 -5.44 15.73 -3.41
CA ILE A 393 -6.27 16.29 -4.49
C ILE A 393 -6.11 17.80 -4.69
N GLY A 394 -6.13 18.23 -5.95
CA GLY A 394 -6.01 19.63 -6.33
C GLY A 394 -7.29 20.24 -6.89
N PRO A 395 -7.26 21.53 -7.28
CA PRO A 395 -8.43 22.27 -7.80
C PRO A 395 -9.14 21.67 -9.03
N PHE A 396 -8.54 20.68 -9.70
CA PHE A 396 -9.10 20.02 -10.88
C PHE A 396 -9.79 18.69 -10.55
N ASP A 397 -9.67 18.20 -9.32
CA ASP A 397 -10.27 16.96 -8.87
C ASP A 397 -11.73 17.15 -8.44
N ALA A 398 -12.54 16.13 -8.72
CA ALA A 398 -13.98 16.18 -8.46
C ALA A 398 -14.33 16.27 -6.95
N ALA A 399 -13.45 15.75 -6.09
CA ALA A 399 -13.63 15.74 -4.64
C ALA A 399 -13.07 17.00 -3.95
N TYR A 400 -12.49 17.93 -4.70
CA TYR A 400 -11.82 19.11 -4.14
C TYR A 400 -12.82 20.10 -3.54
N THR A 401 -12.62 20.42 -2.26
CA THR A 401 -13.51 21.34 -1.51
C THR A 401 -12.87 22.67 -1.16
N GLY A 402 -11.58 22.82 -1.46
CA GLY A 402 -10.74 23.97 -1.11
C GLY A 402 -9.39 23.48 -0.57
N PRO A 403 -8.46 24.40 -0.28
CA PRO A 403 -7.14 24.02 0.18
C PRO A 403 -7.16 23.27 1.52
N ASP A 404 -6.19 22.39 1.69
CA ASP A 404 -6.01 21.64 2.93
C ASP A 404 -5.87 22.57 4.15
N ALA A 405 -6.69 22.32 5.17
CA ALA A 405 -6.79 23.19 6.34
C ALA A 405 -5.55 23.15 7.24
N ASP A 406 -4.71 22.13 7.10
CA ASP A 406 -3.42 22.04 7.78
C ASP A 406 -2.30 22.83 7.07
N GLY A 407 -2.59 23.36 5.87
CA GLY A 407 -1.65 24.16 5.08
C GLY A 407 -0.59 23.34 4.35
N SER A 408 -0.81 22.05 4.12
CA SER A 408 0.06 21.20 3.30
C SER A 408 0.05 21.62 1.83
N GLN A 409 -1.12 21.90 1.26
CA GLN A 409 -1.24 22.26 -0.15
C GLN A 409 -0.50 23.57 -0.54
N GLY A 410 0.33 23.50 -1.57
CA GLY A 410 1.04 24.62 -2.20
C GLY A 410 2.11 25.23 -1.28
N ASN A 411 2.67 24.44 -0.36
CA ASN A 411 3.58 24.93 0.67
C ASN A 411 5.06 24.86 0.25
N GLY A 412 5.37 24.22 -0.88
CA GLY A 412 6.72 24.10 -1.42
C GLY A 412 7.50 22.91 -0.88
N ARG A 413 6.86 21.99 -0.15
CA ARG A 413 7.46 20.89 0.57
C ARG A 413 6.58 19.64 0.45
N PRO A 414 7.16 18.48 0.14
CA PRO A 414 6.39 17.25 0.05
C PRO A 414 5.76 16.90 1.40
N ASP A 415 4.48 16.56 1.36
CA ASP A 415 3.72 16.09 2.51
C ASP A 415 3.11 14.70 2.20
N GLN A 416 3.04 13.85 3.22
CA GLN A 416 2.54 12.49 3.07
C GLN A 416 1.08 12.50 2.56
N GLY A 417 0.81 11.71 1.52
CA GLY A 417 -0.48 11.68 0.83
C GLY A 417 -0.47 12.40 -0.52
N GLU A 418 0.59 13.15 -0.83
CA GLU A 418 0.81 13.75 -2.13
C GLU A 418 1.27 12.73 -3.19
N PRO A 419 0.99 12.95 -4.48
CA PRO A 419 1.59 12.19 -5.58
C PRO A 419 3.11 12.24 -5.52
N ASP A 420 3.76 11.18 -6.00
CA ASP A 420 5.23 11.10 -6.10
C ASP A 420 5.99 11.36 -4.79
N PHE A 421 5.31 11.28 -3.64
CA PHE A 421 5.95 11.36 -2.34
C PHE A 421 5.23 10.53 -1.27
N GLY A 422 6.03 9.89 -0.43
CA GLY A 422 5.56 9.34 0.82
C GLY A 422 5.96 7.89 1.05
N ILE A 423 5.44 7.34 2.14
CA ILE A 423 5.66 5.96 2.54
C ILE A 423 4.76 5.09 1.65
N THR A 424 5.37 4.28 0.79
CA THR A 424 4.74 3.11 0.16
C THR A 424 4.66 1.97 1.14
#